data_AF-A0A950HU38-F1
#
_entry.id   AF-A0A950HU38-F1
#
_cell.length_a   1.000
_cell.length_b   1.000
_cell.length_c   1.000
_cell.angle_alpha   90.00
_cell.angle_beta   90.00
_cell.angle_gamma   90.00
#
_symmetry.space_group_name_H-M   'P 1'
#
loop_
_entity.id
_entity.type
_entity.pdbx_description
1 polymer ?
#
loop_
_entity_poly.entity_id
_entity_poly.type
_entity_poly.pdbx_seq_one_letter_code
_entity_poly.pdbx_strand_id
1 'polypeptide(L)'
;MRRRNFVWCGVAAGLLAAMSRAASADSAEAAIKVIADITAIQVTCRNLDVRPGIAFQYIESQGVRTVDVLPGGRRRADFEAAFAKASMIDRSELCSSIASKYAADLPGVMGER
;
A
#
# COMPACT_ATOMS: atom_id res chain seq x y z
N MET A 1 -13.79 53.96 22.26
CA MET A 1 -12.83 53.25 23.11
C MET A 1 -13.19 51.76 23.18
N ARG A 2 -12.16 50.87 23.10
CA ARG A 2 -12.06 49.43 23.51
C ARG A 2 -13.04 48.40 22.90
N ARG A 3 -12.66 47.65 21.84
CA ARG A 3 -11.87 46.38 21.78
C ARG A 3 -12.37 45.25 22.71
N ARG A 4 -12.97 44.21 22.13
CA ARG A 4 -13.12 42.85 22.69
C ARG A 4 -12.37 41.87 21.78
N ASN A 5 -11.20 41.44 22.24
CA ASN A 5 -10.52 40.23 21.76
C ASN A 5 -11.16 39.03 22.47
N PHE A 6 -11.67 38.05 21.72
CA PHE A 6 -11.93 36.72 22.26
C PHE A 6 -11.26 35.68 21.37
N VAL A 7 -10.52 34.82 22.07
CA VAL A 7 -9.49 33.90 21.61
C VAL A 7 -10.11 32.74 20.82
N TRP A 8 -9.66 32.55 19.58
CA TRP A 8 -9.85 31.35 18.78
C TRP A 8 -8.53 30.57 18.79
N CYS A 9 -8.35 29.57 19.67
CA CYS A 9 -7.17 28.68 19.63
C CYS A 9 -7.47 27.19 19.89
N GLY A 10 -8.72 26.76 20.09
CA GLY A 10 -9.00 25.40 20.58
C GLY A 10 -9.34 24.32 19.54
N VAL A 11 -9.80 24.68 18.34
CA VAL A 11 -10.49 23.72 17.44
C VAL A 11 -9.57 23.12 16.36
N ALA A 12 -8.42 23.72 16.08
CA ALA A 12 -7.54 23.28 14.99
C ALA A 12 -6.78 21.97 15.27
N ALA A 13 -6.48 21.66 16.54
CA ALA A 13 -5.61 20.53 16.88
C ALA A 13 -6.27 19.15 16.69
N GLY A 14 -7.59 19.03 16.92
CA GLY A 14 -8.31 17.77 16.76
C GLY A 14 -8.52 17.36 15.29
N LEU A 15 -8.73 18.33 14.40
CA LEU A 15 -8.94 18.08 12.98
C LEU A 15 -7.65 17.63 12.28
N LEU A 16 -6.50 18.24 12.61
CA LEU A 16 -5.20 17.88 12.05
C LEU A 16 -4.79 16.45 12.43
N ALA A 17 -4.97 16.05 13.68
CA ALA A 17 -4.63 14.69 14.12
C ALA A 17 -5.50 13.60 13.47
N ALA A 18 -6.79 13.88 13.26
CA ALA A 18 -7.69 12.94 12.57
C ALA A 18 -7.36 12.82 11.08
N MET A 19 -7.08 13.94 10.39
CA MET A 19 -6.69 13.95 8.98
C MET A 19 -5.36 13.22 8.74
N SER A 20 -4.36 13.40 9.60
CA SER A 20 -3.08 12.68 9.49
C SER A 20 -3.24 11.17 9.67
N ARG A 21 -4.13 10.74 10.58
CA ARG A 21 -4.37 9.31 10.84
C ARG A 21 -5.13 8.63 9.71
N ALA A 22 -6.07 9.34 9.08
CA ALA A 22 -6.79 8.88 7.90
C ALA A 22 -5.87 8.77 6.68
N ALA A 23 -5.04 9.79 6.41
CA ALA A 23 -4.06 9.75 5.31
C ALA A 23 -3.02 8.64 5.49
N SER A 24 -2.63 8.36 6.74
CA SER A 24 -1.68 7.29 7.08
C SER A 24 -2.31 5.89 6.97
N ALA A 25 -3.60 5.77 7.24
CA ALA A 25 -4.34 4.51 7.04
C ALA A 25 -4.51 4.21 5.55
N ASP A 26 -4.92 5.20 4.76
CA ASP A 26 -5.06 5.11 3.31
C ASP A 26 -3.73 4.76 2.63
N SER A 27 -2.64 5.39 3.07
CA SER A 27 -1.27 5.08 2.61
C SER A 27 -0.84 3.66 2.96
N ALA A 28 -1.23 3.15 4.14
CA ALA A 28 -0.89 1.80 4.56
C ALA A 28 -1.70 0.73 3.81
N GLU A 29 -2.98 0.99 3.56
CA GLU A 29 -3.85 0.12 2.76
C GLU A 29 -3.36 0.05 1.31
N ALA A 30 -2.99 1.21 0.73
CA ALA A 30 -2.38 1.27 -0.60
C ALA A 30 -1.08 0.46 -0.67
N ALA A 31 -0.18 0.63 0.31
CA ALA A 31 1.06 -0.14 0.39
C ALA A 31 0.80 -1.65 0.51
N ILE A 32 -0.17 -2.06 1.34
CA ILE A 32 -0.56 -3.47 1.46
C ILE A 32 -1.15 -4.03 0.16
N LYS A 33 -1.91 -3.22 -0.56
CA LYS A 33 -2.42 -3.61 -1.88
C LYS A 33 -1.26 -3.89 -2.85
N VAL A 34 -0.22 -3.06 -2.86
CA VAL A 34 0.96 -3.28 -3.71
C VAL A 34 1.60 -4.65 -3.46
N ILE A 35 1.93 -4.98 -2.20
CA ILE A 35 2.56 -6.27 -1.90
C ILE A 35 1.63 -7.45 -2.22
N ALA A 36 0.31 -7.29 -2.02
CA ALA A 36 -0.69 -8.29 -2.38
C ALA A 36 -0.78 -8.53 -3.89
N ASP A 37 -0.86 -7.47 -4.69
CA ASP A 37 -0.88 -7.56 -6.16
C ASP A 37 0.40 -8.18 -6.71
N ILE A 38 1.57 -7.75 -6.22
CA ILE A 38 2.88 -8.31 -6.60
C ILE A 38 2.95 -9.81 -6.27
N THR A 39 2.43 -10.21 -5.11
CA THR A 39 2.37 -11.63 -4.73
C THR A 39 1.43 -12.40 -5.66
N ALA A 40 0.28 -11.83 -6.02
CA ALA A 40 -0.67 -12.46 -6.95
C ALA A 40 -0.05 -12.63 -8.35
N ILE A 41 0.69 -11.63 -8.83
CA ILE A 41 1.45 -11.69 -10.08
C ILE A 41 2.50 -12.79 -10.00
N GLN A 42 3.28 -12.86 -8.91
CA GLN A 42 4.31 -13.90 -8.72
C GLN A 42 3.73 -15.31 -8.80
N VAL A 43 2.57 -15.54 -8.19
CA VAL A 43 1.91 -16.85 -8.17
C VAL A 43 1.26 -17.20 -9.52
N THR A 44 0.71 -16.21 -10.23
CA THR A 44 -0.10 -16.43 -11.43
C THR A 44 0.71 -16.35 -12.73
N CYS A 45 1.63 -15.40 -12.82
CA CYS A 45 2.33 -15.00 -14.04
C CYS A 45 3.72 -15.65 -14.13
N ARG A 46 3.74 -16.95 -14.44
CA ARG A 46 4.98 -17.77 -14.49
C ARG A 46 6.07 -17.29 -15.46
N ASN A 47 5.72 -16.41 -16.41
CA ASN A 47 6.65 -15.86 -17.40
C ASN A 47 7.39 -14.61 -16.91
N LEU A 48 7.05 -14.09 -15.72
CA LEU A 48 7.68 -12.90 -15.15
C LEU A 48 8.67 -13.32 -14.04
N ASP A 49 9.82 -12.66 -13.99
CA ASP A 49 10.71 -12.74 -12.83
C ASP A 49 10.28 -11.68 -11.82
N VAL A 50 9.59 -12.10 -10.75
CA VAL A 50 9.08 -11.18 -9.73
C VAL A 50 10.01 -11.16 -8.53
N ARG A 51 10.45 -9.96 -8.14
CA ARG A 51 11.35 -9.71 -7.00
C ARG A 51 10.58 -9.09 -5.83
N PRO A 52 9.86 -9.89 -5.02
CA PRO A 52 9.00 -9.39 -3.95
C PRO A 52 9.76 -8.59 -2.89
N GLY A 53 11.07 -8.82 -2.73
CA GLY A 53 11.94 -8.03 -1.84
C GLY A 53 11.89 -6.52 -2.10
N ILE A 54 11.73 -6.10 -3.35
CA ILE A 54 11.61 -4.68 -3.71
C ILE A 54 10.24 -4.12 -3.29
N ALA A 55 9.18 -4.90 -3.46
CA ALA A 55 7.85 -4.52 -2.97
C ALA A 55 7.82 -4.41 -1.44
N PHE A 56 8.55 -5.26 -0.70
CA PHE A 56 8.70 -5.12 0.75
C PHE A 56 9.44 -3.83 1.15
N GLN A 57 10.55 -3.50 0.47
CA GLN A 57 11.25 -2.23 0.71
C GLN A 57 10.36 -1.03 0.41
N TYR A 58 9.53 -1.11 -0.63
CA TYR A 58 8.56 -0.06 -0.97
C TYR A 58 7.56 0.16 0.18
N ILE A 59 6.90 -0.88 0.69
CA ILE A 59 5.92 -0.68 1.77
C ILE A 59 6.57 -0.13 3.05
N GLU A 60 7.82 -0.50 3.33
CA GLU A 60 8.59 0.05 4.46
C GLU A 60 8.89 1.53 4.28
N SER A 61 9.19 1.97 3.06
CA SER A 61 9.32 3.40 2.74
C SER A 61 8.02 4.19 2.94
N GLN A 62 6.87 3.52 2.84
CA GLN A 62 5.54 4.09 3.13
C GLN A 62 5.16 4.04 4.62
N GLY A 63 6.08 3.61 5.49
CA GLY A 63 5.85 3.51 6.93
C GLY A 63 5.11 2.24 7.38
N VAL A 64 4.95 1.26 6.48
CA VAL A 64 4.36 -0.05 6.81
C VAL A 64 5.48 -1.07 6.99
N ARG A 65 5.67 -1.53 8.24
CA ARG A 65 6.68 -2.55 8.53
C ARG A 65 6.26 -3.89 7.95
N THR A 66 7.17 -4.60 7.30
CA THR A 66 6.89 -5.93 6.71
C THR A 66 6.32 -6.92 7.75
N VAL A 67 6.85 -6.88 8.98
CA VAL A 67 6.41 -7.73 10.11
C VAL A 67 4.98 -7.45 10.56
N ASP A 68 4.43 -6.26 10.27
CA ASP A 68 3.04 -5.95 10.56
C ASP A 68 2.10 -6.61 9.54
N VAL A 69 2.61 -7.06 8.38
CA VAL A 69 1.84 -7.66 7.29
C VAL A 69 2.01 -9.19 7.27
N LEU A 70 3.25 -9.68 7.30
CA LEU A 70 3.60 -11.11 7.17
C LEU A 70 4.62 -11.57 8.22
N PRO A 71 4.59 -12.85 8.65
CA PRO A 71 3.62 -13.90 8.28
C PRO A 71 2.32 -13.87 9.11
N GLY A 72 2.29 -13.19 10.26
CA GLY A 72 1.14 -13.16 11.17
C GLY A 72 0.96 -11.81 11.85
N GLY A 73 1.35 -10.73 11.16
CA GLY A 73 1.29 -9.38 11.71
C GLY A 73 -0.14 -8.87 11.86
N ARG A 74 -0.29 -7.74 12.57
CA ARG A 74 -1.59 -7.12 12.86
C ARG A 74 -2.41 -6.70 11.62
N ARG A 75 -1.76 -6.54 10.46
CA ARG A 75 -2.36 -6.19 9.16
C ARG A 75 -2.42 -7.38 8.19
N ARG A 76 -2.23 -8.61 8.69
CA ARG A 76 -2.29 -9.83 7.90
C ARG A 76 -3.65 -10.02 7.21
N ALA A 77 -4.74 -9.69 7.91
CA ALA A 77 -6.10 -9.77 7.36
C ALA A 77 -6.30 -8.79 6.18
N ASP A 78 -5.74 -7.58 6.27
CA ASP A 78 -5.80 -6.59 5.19
C ASP A 78 -5.08 -7.11 3.93
N PHE A 79 -3.91 -7.73 4.13
CA PHE A 79 -3.17 -8.38 3.05
C PHE A 79 -3.95 -9.53 2.42
N GLU A 80 -4.51 -10.43 3.23
CA GLU A 80 -5.28 -11.59 2.72
C GLU A 80 -6.51 -11.13 1.94
N ALA A 81 -7.21 -10.10 2.42
CA ALA A 81 -8.34 -9.51 1.72
C ALA A 81 -7.91 -8.85 0.38
N ALA A 82 -6.79 -8.11 0.37
CA ALA A 82 -6.25 -7.53 -0.85
C ALA A 82 -5.78 -8.61 -1.84
N PHE A 83 -5.12 -9.66 -1.36
CA PHE A 83 -4.64 -10.77 -2.18
C PHE A 83 -5.79 -11.58 -2.78
N ALA A 84 -6.84 -11.85 -2.00
CA ALA A 84 -8.04 -12.50 -2.50
C ALA A 84 -8.69 -11.68 -3.63
N LYS A 85 -8.77 -10.35 -3.48
CA LYS A 85 -9.24 -9.45 -4.55
C LYS A 85 -8.33 -9.52 -5.78
N ALA A 86 -7.02 -9.43 -5.61
CA ALA A 86 -6.05 -9.51 -6.71
C ALA A 86 -6.12 -10.85 -7.45
N SER A 87 -6.42 -11.94 -6.73
CA SER A 87 -6.57 -13.29 -7.29
C SER A 87 -7.85 -13.47 -8.11
N MET A 88 -8.83 -12.56 -7.99
CA MET A 88 -10.04 -12.54 -8.81
C MET A 88 -9.88 -11.75 -10.12
N ILE A 89 -8.76 -11.02 -10.28
CA ILE A 89 -8.48 -10.27 -11.50
C ILE A 89 -8.18 -11.25 -12.63
N ASP A 90 -8.64 -10.93 -13.85
CA ASP A 90 -8.36 -11.74 -15.02
C ASP A 90 -6.84 -11.92 -15.19
N ARG A 91 -6.42 -13.16 -15.50
CA ARG A 91 -5.00 -13.49 -15.63
C ARG A 91 -4.31 -12.62 -16.68
N SER A 92 -4.97 -12.34 -17.80
CA SER A 92 -4.39 -11.55 -18.89
C SER A 92 -4.17 -10.12 -18.44
N GLU A 93 -5.12 -9.54 -17.71
CA GLU A 93 -5.01 -8.21 -17.12
C GLU A 93 -3.89 -8.15 -16.07
N LEU A 94 -3.84 -9.13 -15.16
CA LEU A 94 -2.86 -9.22 -14.09
C LEU A 94 -1.43 -9.32 -14.63
N CYS A 95 -1.21 -10.19 -15.62
CA CYS A 95 0.11 -10.43 -16.21
C CYS A 95 0.53 -9.42 -17.29
N SER A 96 -0.35 -8.48 -17.67
CA SER A 96 -0.03 -7.42 -18.64
C SER A 96 -0.13 -6.03 -17.99
N SER A 97 -1.31 -5.41 -17.99
CA SER A 97 -1.51 -4.03 -17.56
C SER A 97 -1.03 -3.79 -16.12
N ILE A 98 -1.40 -4.67 -15.19
CA ILE A 98 -1.06 -4.51 -13.78
C ILE A 98 0.43 -4.76 -13.55
N ALA A 99 0.98 -5.85 -14.12
CA ALA A 99 2.41 -6.13 -14.02
C ALA A 99 3.27 -5.00 -14.62
N SER A 100 2.90 -4.48 -15.80
CA SER A 100 3.60 -3.37 -16.46
C SER A 100 3.51 -2.08 -15.65
N LYS A 101 2.35 -1.79 -15.05
CA LYS A 101 2.19 -0.66 -14.15
C LYS A 101 3.18 -0.76 -12.99
N TYR A 102 3.25 -1.92 -12.32
CA TYR A 102 4.17 -2.10 -11.21
C TYR A 102 5.64 -2.13 -11.62
N ALA A 103 5.97 -2.61 -12.82
CA ALA A 103 7.32 -2.53 -13.35
C ALA A 103 7.78 -1.07 -13.54
N ALA A 104 6.85 -0.18 -13.94
CA ALA A 104 7.10 1.24 -14.09
C ALA A 104 7.17 1.97 -12.73
N ASP A 105 6.24 1.68 -11.83
CA ASP A 105 6.14 2.34 -10.53
C ASP A 105 7.23 1.89 -9.54
N LEU A 106 7.69 0.64 -9.66
CA LEU A 106 8.67 0.00 -8.79
C LEU A 106 9.81 -0.58 -9.62
N PRO A 107 10.81 0.23 -10.00
CA PRO A 107 11.88 -0.21 -10.88
C PRO A 107 12.63 -1.42 -10.30
N GLY A 108 12.71 -2.48 -11.10
CA GLY A 108 13.35 -3.74 -10.74
C GLY A 108 12.48 -4.75 -9.99
N VAL A 109 11.22 -4.43 -9.64
CA VAL A 109 10.30 -5.40 -9.03
C VAL A 109 9.92 -6.52 -10.00
N MET A 110 9.89 -6.21 -11.29
CA MET A 110 9.74 -7.16 -12.39
C MET A 110 11.04 -7.22 -13.19
N GLY A 111 11.39 -8.42 -13.63
CA GLY A 111 12.49 -8.71 -14.55
C GLY A 111 12.02 -9.59 -15.71
N GLU A 112 12.80 -9.57 -16.77
CA GLU A 112 12.69 -10.52 -17.87
C GLU A 112 13.33 -11.84 -17.43
N ARG A 113 12.61 -12.95 -17.64
CA ARG A 113 13.07 -14.29 -17.29
C ARG A 113 13.63 -15.03 -18.51
#